data_AF-A0A7W9PR92-F1
#
_entry.id   AF-A0A7W9PR92-F1
#
_cell.length_a   1.000
_cell.length_b   1.000
_cell.length_c   1.000
_cell.angle_alpha   90.00
_cell.angle_beta   90.00
_cell.angle_gamma   90.00
#
_symmetry.space_group_name_H-M   'P 1'
#
loop_
_entity.id
_entity.type
_entity.pdbx_description
1 polymer ?
#
loop_
_entity_poly.entity_id
_entity_poly.type
_entity_poly.pdbx_seq_one_letter_code
_entity_poly.pdbx_strand_id
1 'polypeptide(L)'
;MILETSSSSASCVDGLGMDGDDVNRDQPSISWAPDFKDGDAVYRAAVTELRRRWSARGWKVTTEPERDPVTGEATSLHVIHTTDDHGVTLSLSPGRRTGEGLIVAGGGCVRHDGYWDPDDRNL
;
A
#
# COMPACT_ATOMS: atom_id res chain seq x y z
N MET A 1 -18.03 -17.26 6.45
CA MET A 1 -17.91 -16.15 5.49
C MET A 1 -16.43 -15.96 5.26
N ILE A 2 -15.94 -16.44 4.12
CA ILE A 2 -14.52 -16.48 3.77
C ILE A 2 -14.17 -15.05 3.35
N LEU A 3 -13.37 -14.34 4.15
CA LEU A 3 -12.78 -13.08 3.70
C LEU A 3 -11.65 -13.45 2.76
N GLU A 4 -11.85 -13.19 1.49
CA GLU A 4 -10.84 -13.33 0.46
C GLU A 4 -9.67 -12.41 0.77
N THR A 5 -8.58 -12.99 1.26
CA THR A 5 -7.26 -12.37 1.25
C THR A 5 -6.84 -12.24 -0.20
N SER A 6 -7.17 -11.13 -0.84
CA SER A 6 -6.61 -10.77 -2.14
C SER A 6 -5.13 -10.46 -1.97
N SER A 7 -4.31 -11.52 -1.95
CA SER A 7 -2.85 -11.44 -2.06
C SER A 7 -2.50 -11.17 -3.52
N SER A 8 -2.50 -9.90 -3.91
CA SER A 8 -1.96 -9.47 -5.21
C SER A 8 -0.75 -8.58 -4.97
N SER A 9 0.42 -9.20 -4.86
CA SER A 9 1.73 -8.53 -4.96
C SER A 9 2.42 -9.08 -6.21
N ALA A 10 2.07 -8.53 -7.38
CA ALA A 10 2.83 -8.78 -8.60
C ALA A 10 3.65 -7.52 -8.92
N SER A 11 4.98 -7.71 -9.05
CA SER A 11 6.00 -6.81 -9.62
C SER A 11 6.67 -5.80 -8.68
N CYS A 12 7.84 -6.20 -8.17
CA CYS A 12 8.90 -5.31 -7.69
C CYS A 12 9.65 -4.67 -8.87
N VAL A 13 8.92 -3.91 -9.70
CA VAL A 13 9.33 -2.89 -10.69
C VAL A 13 10.31 -3.27 -11.81
N ASP A 14 11.11 -4.33 -11.71
CA ASP A 14 11.89 -4.89 -12.84
C ASP A 14 11.60 -6.38 -12.99
N GLY A 15 10.83 -6.71 -14.03
CA GLY A 15 10.69 -8.06 -14.57
C GLY A 15 9.66 -8.92 -13.85
N LEU A 16 8.70 -9.40 -14.62
CA LEU A 16 7.95 -10.63 -14.34
C LEU A 16 8.91 -11.84 -14.36
N GLY A 17 9.87 -11.92 -13.44
CA GLY A 17 10.96 -12.88 -13.56
C GLY A 17 11.37 -13.46 -12.22
N MET A 18 11.17 -14.77 -12.08
CA MET A 18 11.98 -15.62 -11.21
C MET A 18 13.45 -15.21 -11.35
N ASP A 19 14.14 -14.96 -10.24
CA ASP A 19 15.59 -14.78 -10.24
C ASP A 19 16.25 -16.17 -10.37
N GLY A 20 16.14 -16.81 -11.52
CA GLY A 20 16.59 -18.19 -11.69
C GLY A 20 15.72 -19.22 -10.96
N ASP A 21 16.10 -20.50 -11.12
CA ASP A 21 15.33 -21.66 -10.65
C ASP A 21 15.02 -21.52 -9.14
N ASP A 22 13.73 -21.36 -8.80
CA ASP A 22 13.13 -21.32 -7.46
C ASP A 22 13.21 -20.04 -6.62
N VAL A 23 13.76 -18.91 -7.10
CA VAL A 23 13.77 -17.65 -6.32
C VAL A 23 12.64 -16.71 -6.76
N ASN A 24 11.70 -16.47 -5.84
CA ASN A 24 10.59 -15.54 -6.00
C ASN A 24 10.84 -14.21 -5.27
N ARG A 25 10.15 -13.15 -5.74
CA ARG A 25 10.17 -11.82 -5.12
C ARG A 25 8.75 -11.36 -4.82
N ASP A 26 8.45 -11.20 -3.54
CA ASP A 26 7.17 -10.69 -3.07
C ASP A 26 7.35 -9.45 -2.19
N GLN A 27 6.39 -8.54 -2.27
CA GLN A 27 6.29 -7.40 -1.37
C GLN A 27 5.11 -7.64 -0.41
N PRO A 28 5.35 -8.13 0.81
CA PRO A 28 4.30 -8.25 1.80
C PRO A 28 3.72 -6.86 2.09
N SER A 29 2.41 -6.74 1.92
CA SER A 29 1.67 -5.54 2.27
C SER A 29 0.41 -5.91 3.04
N ILE A 30 0.08 -5.08 4.04
CA ILE A 30 -1.19 -5.14 4.76
C ILE A 30 -1.90 -3.84 4.46
N SER A 31 -3.16 -3.94 4.04
CA SER A 31 -4.01 -2.79 3.81
C SER A 31 -5.25 -2.84 4.69
N TRP A 32 -5.73 -1.67 5.10
CA TRP A 32 -7.01 -1.53 5.76
C TRP A 32 -7.65 -0.20 5.38
N ALA A 33 -8.98 -0.19 5.36
CA ALA A 33 -9.75 0.96 4.94
C ALA A 33 -10.50 1.60 6.12
N PRO A 34 -9.98 2.67 6.73
CA PRO A 34 -10.77 3.44 7.68
C PRO A 34 -11.96 4.09 6.96
N ASP A 35 -13.15 3.96 7.55
CA ASP A 35 -14.35 4.61 7.07
C ASP A 35 -14.37 6.07 7.53
N PHE A 36 -14.11 7.00 6.61
CA PHE A 36 -14.28 8.43 6.82
C PHE A 36 -15.70 8.83 6.40
N LYS A 37 -16.68 8.47 7.24
CA LYS A 37 -18.12 8.72 7.02
C LYS A 37 -18.47 10.18 6.71
N ASP A 38 -17.63 11.13 7.12
CA ASP A 38 -17.82 12.57 6.88
C ASP A 38 -16.98 13.12 5.69
N GLY A 39 -16.47 12.22 4.84
CA GLY A 39 -15.84 12.54 3.56
C GLY A 39 -14.49 13.26 3.64
N ASP A 40 -14.16 14.00 2.58
CA ASP A 40 -12.84 14.62 2.33
C ASP A 40 -12.30 15.48 3.49
N ALA A 41 -13.17 16.12 4.27
CA ALA A 41 -12.74 16.97 5.39
C ALA A 41 -12.07 16.15 6.49
N VAL A 42 -12.63 14.99 6.83
CA VAL A 42 -12.04 14.07 7.82
C VAL A 42 -10.79 13.41 7.28
N TYR A 43 -10.77 13.06 5.99
CA TYR A 43 -9.55 12.58 5.34
C TYR A 43 -8.41 13.60 5.47
N ARG A 44 -8.66 14.87 5.14
CA ARG A 44 -7.66 15.95 5.28
C ARG A 44 -7.18 16.11 6.72
N ALA A 45 -8.09 16.03 7.70
CA ALA A 45 -7.73 16.07 9.11
C ALA A 45 -6.83 14.89 9.52
N ALA A 46 -7.12 13.69 9.03
CA ALA A 46 -6.30 12.50 9.26
C ALA A 46 -4.89 12.66 8.67
N VAL A 47 -4.76 13.17 7.44
CA VAL A 47 -3.46 13.48 6.82
C VAL A 47 -2.68 14.50 7.65
N THR A 48 -3.32 15.58 8.12
CA THR A 48 -2.69 16.57 8.99
C THR A 48 -2.17 15.95 10.29
N GLU A 49 -2.97 15.10 10.94
CA GLU A 49 -2.58 14.46 12.20
C GLU A 49 -1.47 13.43 12.02
N LEU A 50 -1.49 12.63 10.95
CA LEU A 50 -0.42 11.69 10.63
C LEU A 50 0.90 12.42 10.37
N ARG A 51 0.87 13.49 9.57
CA ARG A 51 2.05 14.33 9.33
C ARG A 51 2.63 14.83 10.65
N ARG A 52 1.78 15.35 11.55
CA ARG A 52 2.21 15.82 12.88
C ARG A 52 2.87 14.71 13.69
N ARG A 53 2.24 13.53 13.77
CA ARG A 53 2.74 12.39 14.57
C ARG A 53 4.04 11.81 14.02
N TRP A 54 4.12 11.59 12.72
CA TRP A 54 5.31 11.02 12.08
C TRP A 54 6.49 12.00 12.11
N SER A 55 6.25 13.29 11.84
CA SER A 55 7.31 14.30 11.97
C SER A 55 7.79 14.46 13.43
N ALA A 56 6.91 14.33 14.42
CA ALA A 56 7.31 14.34 15.84
C ALA A 56 8.20 13.14 16.22
N ARG A 57 8.14 12.04 15.46
CA ARG A 57 9.06 10.90 15.59
C ARG A 57 10.38 11.08 14.83
N GLY A 58 10.54 12.18 14.10
CA GLY A 58 11.71 12.44 13.25
C GLY A 58 11.66 11.72 11.90
N TRP A 59 10.55 11.06 11.56
CA TRP A 59 10.41 10.38 10.29
C TRP A 59 10.27 11.37 9.13
N LYS A 60 10.84 11.01 7.98
CA LYS A 60 10.68 11.78 6.74
C LYS A 60 9.27 11.54 6.20
N VAL A 61 8.48 12.60 6.14
CA VAL A 61 7.11 12.57 5.63
C VAL A 61 7.05 13.30 4.30
N THR A 62 6.45 12.66 3.29
CA THR A 62 6.18 13.28 1.99
C THR A 62 4.68 13.25 1.71
N THR A 63 4.23 14.21 0.90
CA THR A 63 2.85 14.29 0.43
C THR A 63 2.81 14.59 -1.05
N GLU A 64 1.90 13.98 -1.77
CA GLU A 64 1.67 14.22 -3.19
C GLU A 64 0.18 14.35 -3.50
N PRO A 65 -0.21 15.13 -4.53
CA PRO A 65 -1.61 15.22 -4.93
C PRO A 65 -2.13 13.86 -5.39
N GLU A 66 -3.27 13.44 -4.86
CA GLU A 66 -3.99 12.28 -5.40
C GLU A 66 -4.45 12.61 -6.82
N ARG A 67 -4.37 11.64 -7.74
CA ARG A 67 -4.83 11.79 -9.12
C ARG A 67 -6.08 10.97 -9.36
N ASP A 68 -7.05 11.56 -10.05
CA ASP A 68 -8.23 10.83 -10.49
C ASP A 68 -7.80 9.67 -11.42
N PRO A 69 -8.21 8.42 -11.13
CA PRO A 69 -7.74 7.26 -11.88
C PRO A 69 -8.28 7.19 -13.32
N VAL A 70 -9.33 7.95 -13.63
CA VAL A 70 -9.96 8.02 -14.96
C VAL A 70 -9.39 9.18 -15.78
N THR A 71 -9.27 10.38 -15.18
CA THR A 71 -8.83 11.59 -15.90
C THR A 71 -7.34 11.86 -15.77
N GLY A 72 -6.68 11.33 -14.74
CA GLY A 72 -5.28 11.61 -14.41
C GLY A 72 -5.04 13.00 -13.79
N GLU A 73 -6.09 13.80 -13.63
CA GLU A 73 -6.00 15.15 -13.06
C GLU A 73 -5.78 15.11 -11.56
N ALA A 74 -5.06 16.11 -11.04
CA ALA A 74 -4.86 16.25 -9.60
C ALA A 74 -6.19 16.60 -8.91
N THR A 75 -6.51 15.86 -7.86
CA THR A 75 -7.65 16.12 -6.99
C THR A 75 -7.27 17.11 -5.87
N SER A 76 -8.25 17.49 -5.04
CA SER A 76 -8.00 18.29 -3.84
C SER A 76 -7.38 17.49 -2.67
N LEU A 77 -7.29 16.16 -2.81
CA LEU A 77 -6.78 15.26 -1.79
C LEU A 77 -5.30 14.98 -2.01
N HIS A 78 -4.63 14.58 -0.93
CA HIS A 78 -3.21 14.25 -0.97
C HIS A 78 -2.99 12.86 -0.40
N VAL A 79 -2.09 12.11 -1.03
CA VAL A 79 -1.52 10.90 -0.46
C VAL A 79 -0.38 11.31 0.46
N ILE A 80 -0.28 10.69 1.63
CA ILE A 80 0.81 10.90 2.58
C ILE A 80 1.63 9.61 2.70
N HIS A 81 2.95 9.74 2.66
CA HIS A 81 3.90 8.64 2.74
C HIS A 81 4.95 8.88 3.82
N THR A 82 5.44 7.79 4.40
CA THR A 82 6.63 7.78 5.23
C THR A 82 7.29 6.40 5.22
N THR A 83 8.49 6.32 5.79
CA THR A 83 9.15 5.06 6.10
C THR A 83 9.49 5.09 7.57
N ASP A 84 9.11 4.05 8.30
CA ASP A 84 9.40 3.95 9.73
C ASP A 84 10.86 3.53 10.00
N ASP A 85 11.22 3.46 11.27
CA ASP A 85 12.58 3.11 11.71
C ASP A 85 12.99 1.67 11.37
N HIS A 86 12.04 0.83 10.93
CA HIS A 86 12.25 -0.55 10.52
C HIS A 86 12.26 -0.71 9.00
N GLY A 87 12.18 0.39 8.24
CA GLY A 87 12.15 0.34 6.77
C GLY A 87 10.77 -0.01 6.20
N VAL A 88 9.72 -0.04 7.03
CA VAL A 88 8.35 -0.29 6.55
C VAL A 88 7.81 0.99 5.93
N THR A 89 7.37 0.88 4.68
CA THR A 89 6.72 1.99 3.98
C THR A 89 5.28 2.08 4.43
N LEU A 90 4.87 3.25 4.90
CA LEU A 90 3.50 3.54 5.29
C LEU A 90 2.91 4.58 4.35
N SER A 91 1.69 4.36 3.88
CA SER A 91 0.95 5.38 3.14
C SER A 91 -0.52 5.42 3.57
N LEU A 92 -1.11 6.61 3.45
CA LEU A 92 -2.55 6.80 3.47
C LEU A 92 -2.94 7.52 2.17
N SER A 93 -3.79 6.87 1.36
CA SER A 93 -4.42 7.43 0.16
C SER A 93 -5.94 7.51 0.33
N PRO A 94 -6.65 8.30 -0.49
CA PRO A 94 -8.09 8.16 -0.61
C PRO A 94 -8.44 6.77 -1.13
N GLY A 95 -9.55 6.20 -0.65
CA GLY A 95 -10.09 4.94 -1.14
C GLY A 95 -10.80 5.11 -2.48
N ARG A 96 -10.99 3.99 -3.21
CA ARG A 96 -11.66 4.01 -4.53
C ARG A 96 -13.17 4.28 -4.44
N ARG A 97 -13.78 4.11 -3.26
CA ARG A 97 -15.17 4.47 -2.98
C ARG A 97 -15.21 5.73 -2.12
N THR A 98 -16.22 6.56 -2.34
CA THR A 98 -16.42 7.83 -1.62
C THR A 98 -16.34 7.62 -0.11
N GLY A 99 -15.41 8.33 0.57
CA GLY A 99 -15.30 8.35 2.02
C GLY A 99 -14.43 7.25 2.65
N GLU A 100 -13.89 6.29 1.89
CA GLU A 100 -12.91 5.35 2.44
C GLU A 100 -11.51 6.00 2.44
N GLY A 101 -10.71 5.76 3.48
CA GLY A 101 -9.25 5.85 3.39
C GLY A 101 -8.68 4.50 2.98
N LEU A 102 -7.49 4.48 2.41
CA LEU A 102 -6.70 3.26 2.24
C LEU A 102 -5.35 3.47 2.91
N ILE A 103 -5.12 2.75 4.00
CA ILE A 103 -3.80 2.70 4.63
C ILE A 103 -3.10 1.44 4.13
N VAL A 104 -1.83 1.59 3.74
CA VAL A 104 -0.96 0.48 3.35
C VAL A 104 0.30 0.51 4.19
N ALA A 105 0.63 -0.63 4.78
CA ALA A 105 1.95 -0.90 5.35
C ALA A 105 2.65 -1.93 4.45
N GLY A 106 3.73 -1.53 3.78
CA GLY A 106 4.53 -2.37 2.90
C GLY A 106 5.91 -2.65 3.49
N GLY A 107 6.28 -3.93 3.60
CA GLY A 107 7.56 -4.36 4.18
C GLY A 107 8.77 -4.28 3.24
N GLY A 108 8.60 -3.71 2.03
CA GLY A 108 9.59 -3.77 0.96
C GLY A 108 9.63 -5.14 0.26
N CYS A 109 10.46 -5.28 -0.77
CA CYS A 109 10.58 -6.51 -1.55
C CYS A 109 11.44 -7.55 -0.83
N VAL A 110 10.89 -8.73 -0.62
CA VAL A 110 11.55 -9.89 0.01
C VAL A 110 11.81 -10.94 -1.06
N ARG A 111 13.06 -11.43 -1.13
CA ARG A 111 13.40 -12.63 -1.90
C ARG A 111 13.15 -13.87 -1.03
N HIS A 112 12.50 -14.87 -1.59
CA HIS A 112 12.29 -16.15 -0.93
C HIS A 112 12.38 -17.29 -1.94
N ASP A 113 12.79 -18.46 -1.44
CA ASP A 113 12.76 -19.68 -2.22
C ASP A 113 11.31 -20.19 -2.27
N GLY A 114 10.73 -20.28 -3.46
CA GLY A 114 9.41 -20.84 -3.65
C GLY A 114 9.47 -22.05 -4.56
N TYR A 115 9.23 -23.23 -4.00
CA TYR A 115 8.98 -24.43 -4.78
C TYR A 115 7.55 -24.36 -5.35
N TRP A 116 7.44 -24.10 -6.65
CA TRP A 116 6.18 -24.25 -7.37
C TRP A 116 6.17 -25.63 -8.03
N ASP A 117 5.51 -26.61 -7.40
CA ASP A 117 5.20 -27.87 -8.09
C ASP A 117 4.04 -27.62 -9.08
N PRO A 118 4.25 -27.70 -10.39
CA PRO A 118 3.18 -27.53 -11.36
C PRO A 118 2.14 -28.68 -11.34
N ASP A 119 2.37 -29.79 -10.62
CA ASP A 119 1.50 -30.97 -10.61
C ASP A 119 0.38 -30.96 -9.54
N ASP A 120 0.24 -29.90 -8.73
CA ASP A 120 -0.79 -29.80 -7.68
C ASP A 120 -2.21 -29.44 -8.19
N ARG A 121 -2.58 -29.89 -9.40
CA ARG A 121 -3.94 -29.74 -9.96
C ARG A 121 -4.90 -30.89 -9.59
N ASN A 122 -4.59 -31.70 -8.59
CA ASN A 122 -5.40 -32.87 -8.21
C ASN A 122 -5.55 -33.07 -6.69
N LEU A 123 -6.03 -32.05 -5.97
CA LEU A 123 -6.64 -32.22 -4.64
C LEU A 123 -7.95 -31.43 -4.51
#